data_AF-A0A8T2MZJ9-F1
#
_entry.id   AF-A0A8T2MZJ9-F1
#
_cell.length_a   1.000
_cell.length_b   1.000
_cell.length_c   1.000
_cell.angle_alpha   90.00
_cell.angle_beta   90.00
_cell.angle_gamma   90.00
#
_symmetry.space_group_name_H-M   'P 1'
#
loop_
_entity.id
_entity.type
_entity.pdbx_description
1 polymer ?
#
loop_
_entity_poly.entity_id
_entity_poly.type
_entity_poly.pdbx_seq_one_letter_code
_entity_poly.pdbx_strand_id
1 'polypeptide(L)'
;MYGVNAWKSWVQSEQDSKQSGRSAVLKADVLQCSSAELSVGLCRFIKEVRRPNGELYSPDSIFYLCLGLQQYLLENGRIENLFTDELYSTFTLDITNMLRDWRPAALPDGVLVSRVEEEYLWECKQLGAYSPIVLLNTLLFFSTKLLHLKTLPEHRRLSFAYLTRCTRSAGHAKTTYLRFCAPPKLRPASEIALPVKRKLEEEEGEQDGV
;
A
#
# COMPACT_ATOMS: atom_id res chain seq x y z
N MET A 1 7.25 -21.32 -1.12
CA MET A 1 6.98 -19.90 -0.82
C MET A 1 7.81 -19.42 0.37
N TYR A 2 8.43 -18.24 0.28
CA TYR A 2 9.35 -17.72 1.30
C TYR A 2 8.67 -17.44 2.67
N GLY A 3 7.43 -16.92 2.66
CA GLY A 3 6.62 -16.68 3.86
C GLY A 3 6.40 -17.92 4.72
N VAL A 4 6.01 -19.03 4.10
CA VAL A 4 5.77 -20.32 4.77
C VAL A 4 7.04 -20.87 5.41
N ASN A 5 8.18 -20.74 4.73
CA ASN A 5 9.46 -21.18 5.26
C ASN A 5 9.88 -20.33 6.47
N ALA A 6 9.69 -19.01 6.41
CA ALA A 6 9.97 -18.12 7.52
C ALA A 6 9.08 -18.44 8.75
N TRP A 7 7.79 -18.73 8.54
CA TRP A 7 6.89 -19.18 9.60
C TRP A 7 7.39 -20.48 10.24
N LYS A 8 7.70 -21.50 9.43
CA LYS A 8 8.22 -22.79 9.90
C LYS A 8 9.49 -22.62 10.73
N SER A 9 10.46 -21.86 10.22
CA SER A 9 11.72 -21.59 10.92
C SER A 9 11.50 -20.82 12.23
N TRP A 10 10.61 -19.83 12.24
CA TRP A 10 10.29 -19.07 13.44
C TRP A 10 9.64 -19.96 14.51
N VAL A 11 8.61 -20.74 14.16
CA VAL A 11 7.96 -21.66 15.10
C VAL A 11 8.96 -22.68 15.68
N GLN A 12 9.86 -23.22 14.86
CA GLN A 12 10.88 -24.15 15.34
C GLN A 12 11.84 -23.47 16.33
N SER A 13 12.30 -22.24 16.03
CA SER A 13 13.19 -21.50 16.92
C SER A 13 12.55 -21.18 18.28
N GLU A 14 11.25 -20.91 18.29
CA GLU A 14 10.48 -20.68 19.51
C GLU A 14 10.39 -21.93 20.38
N GLN A 15 10.21 -23.10 19.75
CA GLN A 15 10.13 -24.39 20.45
C GLN A 15 11.48 -24.83 21.03
N ASP A 16 12.58 -24.55 20.32
CA ASP A 16 13.94 -24.87 20.79
C ASP A 16 14.37 -23.95 21.95
N SER A 17 13.82 -22.72 21.99
CA SER A 17 14.01 -21.80 23.12
C SER A 17 13.22 -22.30 24.34
N LYS A 18 13.91 -22.92 25.30
CA LYS A 18 13.34 -23.47 26.56
C LYS A 18 12.66 -22.45 27.50
N GLN A 19 12.39 -21.22 27.05
CA GLN A 19 11.82 -20.14 27.86
C GLN A 19 10.31 -19.91 27.67
N SER A 20 9.65 -20.54 26.70
CA SER A 20 8.22 -20.30 26.46
C SER A 20 7.30 -21.33 27.11
N GLY A 21 7.25 -21.36 28.45
CA GLY A 21 6.23 -22.08 29.21
C GLY A 21 4.81 -21.47 29.11
N ARG A 22 4.53 -20.63 28.10
CA ARG A 22 3.35 -19.76 28.08
C ARG A 22 2.61 -19.61 26.76
N SER A 23 3.03 -20.24 25.67
CA SER A 23 2.31 -20.09 24.40
C SER A 23 1.76 -21.42 23.92
N ALA A 24 0.48 -21.40 23.51
CA ALA A 24 -0.12 -22.49 22.76
C ALA A 24 0.85 -22.94 21.67
N VAL A 25 1.09 -24.25 21.59
CA VAL A 25 2.06 -24.84 20.66
C VAL A 25 1.60 -24.52 19.24
N LEU A 26 2.08 -23.41 18.70
CA LEU A 26 1.84 -23.04 17.31
C LEU A 26 2.44 -24.14 16.44
N LYS A 27 1.71 -24.53 15.40
CA LYS A 27 2.12 -25.60 14.50
C LYS A 27 3.01 -25.01 13.41
N ALA A 28 4.11 -25.68 13.11
CA ALA A 28 5.03 -25.24 12.06
C ALA A 28 4.35 -25.26 10.69
N ASP A 29 3.44 -26.22 10.45
CA ASP A 29 2.57 -26.17 9.29
C ASP A 29 1.36 -25.27 9.54
N VAL A 30 1.32 -24.13 8.86
CA VAL A 30 0.25 -23.13 8.97
C VAL A 30 -1.13 -23.70 8.61
N LEU A 31 -1.19 -24.73 7.75
CA LEU A 31 -2.47 -25.38 7.40
C LEU A 31 -3.08 -26.14 8.58
N GLN A 32 -2.26 -26.59 9.52
CA GLN A 32 -2.71 -27.31 10.71
C GLN A 32 -3.13 -26.38 11.85
N CYS A 33 -2.82 -25.09 11.76
CA CYS A 33 -3.30 -24.09 12.71
C CYS A 33 -4.80 -23.83 12.47
N SER A 34 -5.61 -23.87 13.52
CA SER A 34 -6.93 -23.25 13.49
C SER A 34 -6.82 -21.75 13.21
N SER A 35 -7.88 -21.12 12.72
CA SER A 35 -7.86 -19.67 12.45
C SER A 35 -7.59 -18.83 13.71
N ALA A 36 -8.02 -19.29 14.89
CA ALA A 36 -7.71 -18.63 16.16
C ALA A 36 -6.23 -18.75 16.55
N GLU A 37 -5.65 -19.95 16.44
CA GLU A 37 -4.20 -20.16 16.65
C GLU A 37 -3.39 -19.31 15.67
N LEU A 38 -3.83 -19.26 14.40
CA LEU A 38 -3.18 -18.48 13.36
C LEU A 38 -3.25 -16.98 13.65
N SER A 39 -4.40 -16.46 14.08
CA SER A 39 -4.55 -15.05 14.43
C SER A 39 -3.58 -14.62 15.54
N VAL A 40 -3.50 -15.38 16.63
CA VAL A 40 -2.55 -15.13 17.72
C VAL A 40 -1.11 -15.29 17.23
N GLY A 41 -0.82 -16.32 16.45
CA GLY A 41 0.51 -16.58 15.93
C GLY A 41 1.01 -15.50 14.97
N LEU A 42 0.15 -14.95 14.11
CA LEU A 42 0.50 -13.87 13.19
C LEU A 42 0.89 -12.58 13.94
N CYS A 43 0.17 -12.22 15.01
CA CYS A 43 0.50 -11.07 15.86
C CYS A 43 1.90 -11.18 16.47
N ARG A 44 2.33 -12.40 16.83
CA ARG A 44 3.68 -12.66 17.36
C ARG A 44 4.71 -12.72 16.24
N PHE A 45 4.40 -13.44 15.17
CA PHE A 45 5.26 -13.64 14.00
C PHE A 45 5.78 -12.30 13.46
N ILE A 46 4.92 -11.31 13.23
CA ILE A 46 5.36 -10.01 12.68
C ILE A 46 6.31 -9.23 13.61
N LYS A 47 6.31 -9.51 14.91
CA LYS A 47 7.17 -8.85 15.91
C LYS A 47 8.48 -9.61 16.11
N GLU A 48 8.41 -10.94 16.06
CA GLU A 48 9.46 -11.83 16.52
C GLU A 48 10.26 -12.47 15.38
N VAL A 49 9.71 -12.56 14.16
CA VAL A 49 10.41 -13.20 13.03
C VAL A 49 11.74 -12.51 12.73
N ARG A 50 12.77 -13.33 12.48
CA ARG A 50 14.14 -12.89 12.14
C ARG A 50 14.61 -13.62 10.89
N ARG A 51 15.52 -12.98 10.17
CA ARG A 51 16.22 -13.60 9.04
C ARG A 51 17.08 -14.76 9.54
N PRO A 52 17.51 -15.70 8.67
CA PRO A 52 18.39 -16.80 9.06
C PRO A 52 19.71 -16.35 9.70
N ASN A 53 20.19 -15.14 9.38
CA ASN A 53 21.37 -14.52 9.98
C ASN A 53 21.09 -13.81 11.33
N GLY A 54 19.86 -13.87 11.85
CA GLY A 54 19.43 -13.23 13.10
C GLY A 54 18.96 -11.78 12.97
N GLU A 55 19.15 -11.14 11.82
CA GLU A 55 18.77 -9.74 11.62
C GLU A 55 17.25 -9.54 11.53
N LEU A 56 16.82 -8.31 11.81
CA LEU A 56 15.43 -7.90 11.65
C LEU A 56 15.03 -7.87 10.17
N TYR A 57 13.80 -8.30 9.88
CA TYR A 57 13.18 -8.01 8.61
C TYR A 57 12.75 -6.54 8.55
N SER A 58 12.84 -5.93 7.37
CA SER A 58 12.23 -4.62 7.12
C SER A 58 10.70 -4.75 7.08
N PRO A 59 9.93 -3.69 7.37
CA PRO A 59 8.47 -3.74 7.35
C PRO A 59 7.86 -4.28 6.05
N ASP A 60 8.37 -3.85 4.89
CA ASP A 60 7.93 -4.37 3.58
C ASP A 60 8.25 -5.86 3.39
N SER A 61 9.39 -6.32 3.91
CA SER A 61 9.73 -7.74 3.89
C SER A 61 8.78 -8.55 4.78
N ILE A 62 8.38 -8.03 5.96
CA ILE A 62 7.41 -8.70 6.83
C ILE A 62 6.04 -8.78 6.14
N PHE A 63 5.62 -7.70 5.48
CA PHE A 63 4.39 -7.69 4.68
C PHE A 63 4.45 -8.72 3.55
N TYR A 64 5.57 -8.79 2.83
CA TYR A 64 5.82 -9.82 1.81
C TYR A 64 5.72 -11.24 2.37
N LEU A 65 6.26 -11.52 3.56
CA LEU A 65 6.13 -12.82 4.21
C LEU A 65 4.66 -13.17 4.49
N CYS A 66 3.88 -12.20 4.99
CA CYS A 66 2.46 -12.40 5.28
C CYS A 66 1.63 -12.62 4.01
N LEU A 67 1.94 -11.94 2.91
CA LEU A 67 1.34 -12.19 1.60
C LEU A 67 1.62 -13.64 1.14
N GLY A 68 2.86 -14.12 1.30
CA GLY A 68 3.21 -15.51 1.00
C GLY A 68 2.46 -16.53 1.88
N LEU A 69 2.10 -16.19 3.12
CA LEU A 69 1.23 -17.03 3.95
C LEU A 69 -0.21 -17.02 3.43
N GLN A 70 -0.76 -15.85 3.09
CA GLN A 70 -2.09 -15.71 2.51
C GLN A 70 -2.24 -16.51 1.20
N GLN A 71 -1.26 -16.42 0.30
CA GLN A 71 -1.23 -17.17 -0.95
C GLN A 71 -1.24 -18.67 -0.69
N TYR A 72 -0.41 -19.16 0.24
CA TYR A 72 -0.35 -20.57 0.58
C TYR A 72 -1.66 -21.10 1.19
N LEU A 73 -2.30 -20.34 2.07
CA LEU A 73 -3.61 -20.70 2.62
C LEU A 73 -4.64 -20.85 1.49
N LEU A 74 -4.68 -19.87 0.57
CA LEU A 74 -5.62 -19.85 -0.55
C LEU A 74 -5.40 -21.03 -1.51
N GLU A 75 -4.16 -21.27 -1.94
CA GLU A 75 -3.81 -22.36 -2.86
C GLU A 75 -4.15 -23.75 -2.28
N ASN A 76 -4.18 -23.88 -0.95
CA ASN A 76 -4.55 -25.11 -0.24
C ASN A 76 -6.03 -25.12 0.23
N GLY A 77 -6.87 -24.23 -0.31
CA GLY A 77 -8.32 -24.26 -0.12
C GLY A 77 -8.84 -23.58 1.16
N ARG A 78 -7.99 -22.89 1.93
CA ARG A 78 -8.45 -22.03 3.03
C ARG A 78 -8.82 -20.66 2.49
N ILE A 79 -10.12 -20.36 2.53
CA ILE A 79 -10.71 -19.14 1.93
C ILE A 79 -10.64 -17.89 2.81
N GLU A 80 -10.14 -18.01 4.04
CA GLU A 80 -10.01 -16.88 4.95
C GLU A 80 -8.97 -15.87 4.44
N ASN A 81 -9.22 -14.60 4.72
CA ASN A 81 -8.37 -13.50 4.34
C ASN A 81 -7.74 -12.84 5.58
N LEU A 82 -6.43 -13.04 5.74
CA LEU A 82 -5.63 -12.58 6.87
C LEU A 82 -5.66 -11.06 7.04
N PHE A 83 -5.94 -10.30 5.97
CA PHE A 83 -5.85 -8.84 5.97
C PHE A 83 -7.21 -8.15 6.05
N THR A 84 -8.32 -8.87 5.89
CA THR A 84 -9.66 -8.27 5.83
C THR A 84 -10.69 -8.94 6.74
N ASP A 85 -10.49 -10.20 7.14
CA ASP A 85 -11.41 -10.86 8.04
C ASP A 85 -11.25 -10.35 9.48
N GLU A 86 -12.37 -10.13 10.17
CA GLU A 86 -12.42 -9.53 11.51
C GLU A 86 -11.61 -10.31 12.55
N LEU A 87 -11.51 -11.64 12.39
CA LEU A 87 -10.72 -12.53 13.25
C LEU A 87 -9.24 -12.13 13.33
N TYR A 88 -8.73 -11.49 12.27
CA TYR A 88 -7.34 -11.08 12.14
C TYR A 88 -7.13 -9.58 12.42
N SER A 89 -8.16 -8.86 12.86
CA SER A 89 -8.15 -7.39 13.04
C SER A 89 -6.98 -6.86 13.88
N THR A 90 -6.58 -7.57 14.94
CA THR A 90 -5.43 -7.18 15.77
C THR A 90 -4.12 -7.27 14.97
N PHE A 91 -3.92 -8.37 14.23
CA PHE A 91 -2.79 -8.53 13.31
C PHE A 91 -2.80 -7.46 12.23
N THR A 92 -3.96 -7.21 11.61
CA THR A 92 -4.12 -6.21 10.55
C THR A 92 -3.78 -4.80 11.05
N LEU A 93 -4.20 -4.45 12.27
CA LEU A 93 -3.85 -3.17 12.90
C LEU A 93 -2.35 -3.06 13.15
N ASP A 94 -1.74 -4.09 13.73
CA ASP A 94 -0.30 -4.09 14.05
C ASP A 94 0.57 -3.96 12.79
N ILE A 95 0.26 -4.72 11.73
CA ILE A 95 1.01 -4.62 10.46
C ILE A 95 0.76 -3.29 9.75
N THR A 96 -0.45 -2.74 9.80
CA THR A 96 -0.76 -1.42 9.25
C THR A 96 0.06 -0.33 9.95
N ASN A 97 0.17 -0.41 11.28
CA ASN A 97 0.98 0.53 12.06
C ASN A 97 2.46 0.42 11.73
N MET A 98 2.98 -0.80 11.57
CA MET A 98 4.36 -1.05 11.15
C MET A 98 4.68 -0.44 9.78
N LEU A 99 3.74 -0.51 8.83
CA LEU A 99 3.92 -0.02 7.46
C LEU A 99 3.67 1.49 7.30
N ARG A 100 2.98 2.14 8.25
CA ARG A 100 2.53 3.54 8.16
C ARG A 100 3.65 4.51 7.78
N ASP A 101 4.76 4.41 8.49
CA ASP A 101 5.90 5.31 8.35
C ASP A 101 7.04 4.71 7.49
N TRP A 102 6.85 3.49 6.99
CA TRP A 102 7.82 2.86 6.13
C TRP A 102 7.95 3.61 4.81
N ARG A 103 9.19 3.68 4.32
CA ARG A 103 9.53 4.26 3.02
C ARG A 103 10.48 3.30 2.29
N PRO A 104 10.29 3.08 0.98
CA PRO A 104 11.20 2.27 0.19
C PRO A 104 12.59 2.92 0.19
N ALA A 105 13.63 2.07 0.19
CA ALA A 105 14.98 2.55 0.01
C ALA A 105 15.13 3.11 -1.41
N ALA A 106 15.67 4.33 -1.50
CA ALA A 106 16.05 4.91 -2.78
C ALA A 106 17.44 4.38 -3.15
N LEU A 107 17.53 3.71 -4.30
CA LEU A 107 18.81 3.40 -4.91
C LEU A 107 19.50 4.70 -5.41
N PRO A 108 20.82 4.68 -5.66
CA PRO A 108 21.56 5.86 -6.12
C PRO A 108 21.04 6.48 -7.43
N ASP A 109 20.31 5.72 -8.24
CA ASP A 109 19.66 6.13 -9.49
C ASP A 109 18.25 6.71 -9.27
N GLY A 110 17.77 6.77 -8.03
CA GLY A 110 16.43 7.23 -7.67
C GLY A 110 15.33 6.17 -7.80
N VAL A 111 15.68 4.92 -8.14
CA VAL A 111 14.71 3.83 -8.20
C VAL A 111 14.31 3.44 -6.77
N LEU A 112 13.00 3.47 -6.51
CA LEU A 112 12.42 3.00 -5.26
C LEU A 112 12.27 1.49 -5.32
N VAL A 113 12.90 0.78 -4.38
CA VAL A 113 12.81 -0.67 -4.30
C VAL A 113 11.87 -1.06 -3.16
N SER A 114 10.84 -1.83 -3.51
CA SER A 114 9.93 -2.51 -2.58
C SER A 114 10.02 -4.01 -2.84
N ARG A 115 10.03 -4.81 -1.78
CA ARG A 115 9.90 -6.28 -1.91
C ARG A 115 8.54 -6.71 -2.45
N VAL A 116 7.50 -5.89 -2.20
CA VAL A 116 6.14 -6.20 -2.60
C VAL A 116 5.86 -5.54 -3.93
N GLU A 117 5.75 -6.37 -4.95
CA GLU A 117 5.32 -6.00 -6.29
C GLU A 117 3.80 -6.10 -6.42
N GLU A 118 3.24 -5.40 -7.40
CA GLU A 118 1.79 -5.40 -7.65
C GLU A 118 1.25 -6.77 -8.04
N GLU A 119 2.00 -7.55 -8.82
CA GLU A 119 1.60 -8.91 -9.24
C GLU A 119 1.33 -9.80 -8.03
N TYR A 120 2.16 -9.71 -6.99
CA TYR A 120 1.97 -10.45 -5.74
C TYR A 120 0.62 -10.13 -5.07
N LEU A 121 0.16 -8.89 -5.15
CA LEU A 121 -1.12 -8.50 -4.56
C LEU A 121 -2.30 -9.11 -5.34
N TRP A 122 -2.16 -9.29 -6.65
CA TRP A 122 -3.15 -9.99 -7.49
C TRP A 122 -3.17 -11.49 -7.22
N GLU A 123 -1.99 -12.12 -7.14
CA GLU A 123 -1.83 -13.54 -6.83
C GLU A 123 -2.42 -13.89 -5.44
N CYS A 124 -2.13 -13.05 -4.44
CA CYS A 124 -2.63 -13.20 -3.07
C CYS A 124 -4.10 -12.77 -2.88
N LYS A 125 -4.81 -12.41 -3.97
CA LYS A 125 -6.20 -11.92 -3.95
C LYS A 125 -6.45 -10.72 -3.03
N GLN A 126 -5.42 -9.90 -2.79
CA GLN A 126 -5.55 -8.62 -2.10
C GLN A 126 -6.07 -7.54 -3.06
N LEU A 127 -5.88 -7.75 -4.37
CA LEU A 127 -6.51 -7.00 -5.44
C LEU A 127 -7.43 -7.93 -6.26
N GLY A 128 -8.54 -7.39 -6.74
CA GLY A 128 -9.58 -8.14 -7.46
C GLY A 128 -10.99 -7.59 -7.26
N ALA A 129 -11.96 -8.38 -7.71
CA ALA A 129 -13.40 -8.08 -7.58
C ALA A 129 -14.17 -9.25 -6.93
N TYR A 130 -13.47 -10.10 -6.17
CA TYR A 130 -14.02 -11.35 -5.62
C TYR A 130 -14.86 -11.14 -4.36
N SER A 131 -14.73 -9.99 -3.69
CA SER A 131 -15.57 -9.58 -2.56
C SER A 131 -15.68 -8.05 -2.50
N PRO A 132 -16.70 -7.49 -1.81
CA PRO A 132 -16.86 -6.03 -1.70
C PRO A 132 -15.63 -5.32 -1.12
N ILE A 133 -15.00 -5.91 -0.10
CA ILE A 133 -13.82 -5.32 0.55
C ILE A 133 -12.58 -5.37 -0.35
N VAL A 134 -12.37 -6.46 -1.08
CA VAL A 134 -11.26 -6.59 -2.04
C VAL A 134 -11.45 -5.65 -3.22
N LEU A 135 -12.68 -5.48 -3.72
CA LEU A 135 -12.98 -4.50 -4.77
C LEU A 135 -12.67 -3.08 -4.30
N LEU A 136 -13.10 -2.72 -3.07
CA LEU A 136 -12.80 -1.42 -2.49
C LEU A 136 -11.29 -1.18 -2.38
N ASN A 137 -10.53 -2.16 -1.85
CA ASN A 137 -9.07 -2.08 -1.75
C ASN A 137 -8.42 -1.90 -3.13
N THR A 138 -8.94 -2.57 -4.16
CA THR A 138 -8.46 -2.45 -5.54
C THR A 138 -8.69 -1.05 -6.11
N LEU A 139 -9.87 -0.48 -5.88
CA LEU A 139 -10.18 0.89 -6.29
C LEU A 139 -9.32 1.92 -5.56
N LEU A 140 -9.08 1.72 -4.26
CA LEU A 140 -8.17 2.55 -3.47
C LEU A 140 -6.74 2.45 -4.01
N PHE A 141 -6.25 1.24 -4.29
CA PHE A 141 -4.94 1.00 -4.88
C PHE A 141 -4.78 1.76 -6.20
N PHE A 142 -5.72 1.61 -7.15
CA PHE A 142 -5.65 2.35 -8.42
C PHE A 142 -5.78 3.85 -8.25
N SER A 143 -6.61 4.32 -7.31
CA SER A 143 -6.72 5.74 -6.99
C SER A 143 -5.38 6.30 -6.48
N THR A 144 -4.67 5.54 -5.63
CA THR A 144 -3.34 5.93 -5.16
C THR A 144 -2.29 5.86 -6.26
N LYS A 145 -2.30 4.80 -7.07
CA LYS A 145 -1.33 4.57 -8.15
C LYS A 145 -1.48 5.58 -9.29
N LEU A 146 -2.70 5.81 -9.76
CA LEU A 146 -3.00 6.60 -10.96
C LEU A 146 -3.27 8.08 -10.65
N LEU A 147 -3.86 8.39 -9.50
CA LEU A 147 -4.27 9.76 -9.12
C LEU A 147 -3.45 10.34 -7.96
N HIS A 148 -2.52 9.57 -7.38
CA HIS A 148 -1.66 9.97 -6.27
C HIS A 148 -2.42 10.40 -4.99
N LEU A 149 -3.64 9.90 -4.79
CA LEU A 149 -4.39 10.07 -3.55
C LEU A 149 -3.81 9.12 -2.49
N LYS A 150 -3.27 9.63 -1.39
CA LYS A 150 -2.55 8.83 -0.37
C LYS A 150 -3.25 8.83 0.98
N THR A 151 -4.14 9.80 1.22
CA THR A 151 -4.78 10.00 2.52
C THR A 151 -6.29 9.81 2.43
N LEU A 152 -6.91 9.40 3.54
CA LEU A 152 -8.37 9.25 3.63
C LEU A 152 -9.13 10.51 3.16
N PRO A 153 -8.76 11.75 3.56
CA PRO A 153 -9.42 12.95 3.07
C PRO A 153 -9.28 13.15 1.56
N GLU A 154 -8.15 12.80 0.96
CA GLU A 154 -7.96 12.87 -0.49
C GLU A 154 -8.87 11.88 -1.23
N HIS A 155 -8.93 10.62 -0.77
CA HIS A 155 -9.84 9.62 -1.34
C HIS A 155 -11.32 10.03 -1.18
N ARG A 156 -11.72 10.59 -0.04
CA ARG A 156 -13.09 11.07 0.19
C ARG A 156 -13.51 12.23 -0.71
N ARG A 157 -12.56 12.99 -1.25
CA ARG A 157 -12.83 14.11 -2.17
C ARG A 157 -12.99 13.65 -3.62
N LEU A 158 -12.76 12.38 -3.93
CA LEU A 158 -12.92 11.86 -5.28
C LEU A 158 -14.39 12.02 -5.73
N SER A 159 -14.58 12.63 -6.90
CA SER A 159 -15.89 12.90 -7.47
C SER A 159 -15.78 12.96 -8.99
N PHE A 160 -16.84 12.53 -9.68
CA PHE A 160 -16.95 12.66 -11.14
C PHE A 160 -16.94 14.12 -11.60
N ALA A 161 -17.26 15.08 -10.72
CA ALA A 161 -17.11 16.51 -11.02
C ALA A 161 -15.66 16.93 -11.35
N TYR A 162 -14.67 16.13 -10.91
CA TYR A 162 -13.24 16.36 -11.15
C TYR A 162 -12.69 15.52 -12.31
N LEU A 163 -13.55 14.80 -13.04
CA LEU A 163 -13.17 13.99 -14.19
C LEU A 163 -13.71 14.61 -15.47
N THR A 164 -12.81 15.01 -16.35
CA THR A 164 -13.16 15.59 -17.64
C THR A 164 -12.76 14.63 -18.76
N ARG A 165 -13.68 14.37 -19.70
CA ARG A 165 -13.36 13.66 -20.94
C ARG A 165 -12.58 14.59 -21.86
N CYS A 166 -11.39 14.18 -22.27
CA CYS A 166 -10.55 14.87 -23.23
C CYS A 166 -10.38 14.04 -24.50
N THR A 167 -10.13 14.71 -25.61
CA THR A 167 -9.78 14.06 -26.89
C THR A 167 -8.52 14.70 -27.43
N ARG A 168 -7.53 13.89 -27.81
CA ARG A 168 -6.32 14.34 -28.50
C ARG A 168 -6.32 13.75 -29.90
N SER A 169 -6.13 14.59 -30.92
CA SER A 169 -5.94 14.17 -32.31
C SER A 169 -4.46 14.26 -32.65
N ALA A 170 -3.89 13.17 -33.17
CA ALA A 170 -2.53 13.14 -33.71
C ALA A 170 -2.61 12.51 -35.11
N GLY A 171 -2.55 13.36 -36.15
CA GLY A 171 -2.84 12.94 -37.52
C GLY A 171 -4.25 12.35 -37.66
N HIS A 172 -4.36 11.17 -38.26
CA HIS A 172 -5.63 10.44 -38.43
C HIS A 172 -6.10 9.66 -37.18
N ALA A 173 -5.29 9.59 -36.12
CA ALA A 173 -5.66 8.90 -34.88
C ALA A 173 -6.30 9.87 -33.88
N LYS A 174 -7.50 9.55 -33.40
CA LYS A 174 -8.18 10.24 -32.29
C LYS A 174 -8.15 9.36 -31.05
N THR A 175 -7.56 9.85 -29.96
CA THR A 175 -7.54 9.17 -28.67
C THR A 175 -8.42 9.93 -27.68
N THR A 176 -9.44 9.27 -27.14
CA THR A 176 -10.22 9.78 -26.01
C THR A 176 -9.63 9.26 -24.70
N TYR A 177 -9.49 10.14 -23.71
CA TYR A 177 -9.01 9.79 -22.37
C TYR A 177 -9.75 10.60 -21.29
N LEU A 178 -9.73 10.12 -20.06
CA LEU A 178 -10.22 10.86 -18.89
C LEU A 178 -9.05 11.59 -18.24
N ARG A 179 -9.24 12.86 -17.90
CA ARG A 179 -8.32 13.66 -17.12
C ARG A 179 -8.92 13.90 -15.74
N PHE A 180 -8.18 13.54 -14.70
CA PHE A 180 -8.50 13.93 -13.33
C PHE A 180 -7.87 15.28 -13.01
N CYS A 181 -8.72 16.24 -12.64
CA CYS A 181 -8.31 17.58 -12.26
C CYS A 181 -8.57 17.74 -10.76
N ALA A 182 -7.55 17.47 -9.94
CA ALA A 182 -7.69 17.60 -8.50
C ALA A 182 -8.11 19.03 -8.12
N PRO A 183 -9.08 19.20 -7.22
CA PRO A 183 -9.41 20.52 -6.70
C PRO A 183 -8.16 21.14 -6.06
N PRO A 184 -7.92 22.45 -6.23
CA PRO A 184 -6.77 23.12 -5.61
C PRO A 184 -6.73 22.75 -4.13
N LYS A 185 -5.53 22.35 -3.65
CA LYS A 185 -5.31 22.17 -2.22
C LYS A 185 -5.61 23.53 -1.60
N LEU A 186 -6.64 23.62 -0.74
CA LEU A 186 -6.78 24.76 0.15
C LEU A 186 -5.49 24.80 0.95
N ARG A 187 -4.60 25.74 0.61
CA ARG A 187 -3.45 26.03 1.45
C ARG A 187 -4.01 26.40 2.83
N PRO A 188 -3.44 25.91 3.93
CA PRO A 188 -3.77 26.46 5.24
C PRO A 188 -3.58 27.98 5.16
N ALA A 189 -4.47 28.74 5.80
CA ALA A 189 -4.63 30.19 5.66
C ALA A 189 -3.39 31.03 6.08
N SER A 190 -2.24 30.40 6.37
CA SER A 190 -1.00 31.05 6.80
C SER A 190 -0.09 31.50 5.66
N GLU A 191 -0.42 31.27 4.39
CA GLU A 191 0.43 31.64 3.23
C GLU A 191 -0.27 32.53 2.19
N ILE A 192 -1.16 33.42 2.64
CA ILE A 192 -1.62 34.53 1.78
C ILE A 192 -0.66 35.71 1.99
N ALA A 193 0.54 35.61 1.44
CA ALA A 193 1.34 36.80 1.16
C ALA A 193 0.69 37.50 -0.03
N LEU A 194 0.05 38.64 0.24
CA LEU A 194 -0.54 39.54 -0.75
C LEU A 194 0.49 39.90 -1.83
N PRO A 195 0.18 39.79 -3.14
CA PRO A 195 1.10 40.25 -4.16
C PRO A 195 1.10 41.79 -4.18
N VAL A 196 2.27 42.36 -3.89
CA VAL A 196 2.60 43.78 -4.04
C VAL A 196 2.38 44.18 -5.50
N LYS A 197 1.51 45.17 -5.73
CA LYS A 197 1.32 45.83 -7.03
C LYS A 197 2.66 46.40 -7.50
N ARG A 198 3.21 45.90 -8.62
CA ARG A 198 4.19 46.65 -9.42
C ARG A 198 3.43 47.38 -10.52
N LYS A 199 3.53 48.71 -10.50
CA LYS A 199 3.12 49.62 -11.57
C LYS A 199 3.82 49.21 -12.88
N LEU A 200 3.04 49.03 -13.95
CA LEU A 200 3.53 49.21 -15.31
C LEU A 200 3.67 50.72 -15.53
N GLU A 201 4.84 51.17 -15.96
CA GLU A 201 4.98 52.43 -16.70
C GLU A 201 4.97 52.07 -18.19
N GLU A 202 4.13 52.79 -18.93
CA GLU A 202 3.82 52.63 -20.34
C GLU A 202 5.00 53.13 -21.19
N GLU A 203 5.52 52.29 -22.09
CA GLU A 203 6.20 52.74 -23.30
C GLU A 203 5.20 52.61 -24.46
N GLU A 204 4.51 53.70 -24.79
CA GLU A 204 3.91 53.89 -26.11
C GLU A 204 4.92 54.62 -26.99
N GLY A 205 5.36 53.97 -28.06
CA GLY A 205 6.00 54.61 -29.20
C GLY A 205 5.09 54.49 -30.41
N GLU A 206 4.96 55.59 -31.16
CA GLU A 206 4.68 55.70 -32.61
C GLU A 206 4.23 57.15 -32.91
N GLN A 207 4.44 57.77 -34.07
CA GLN A 207 5.38 57.71 -35.18
C GLN A 207 5.07 58.97 -36.02
N ASP A 208 6.10 59.52 -36.68
CA ASP A 208 6.13 60.40 -37.88
C ASP A 208 4.85 61.05 -38.46
N GLY A 209 4.99 62.33 -38.83
CA GLY A 209 4.06 63.03 -39.73
C GLY A 209 4.55 64.40 -40.22
N VAL A 210 5.26 64.38 -41.37
CA VAL A 210 5.52 65.44 -42.38
C VAL A 210 6.37 66.66 -42.00
#